data_AF-A0A0S6WUG1-F1
#
_entry.id   AF-A0A0S6WUG1-F1
#
_cell.length_a   1.000
_cell.length_b   1.000
_cell.length_c   1.000
_cell.angle_alpha   90.00
_cell.angle_beta   90.00
_cell.angle_gamma   90.00
#
_symmetry.space_group_name_H-M   'P 1'
#
loop_
_entity.id
_entity.type
_entity.pdbx_description
1 polymer ?
#
loop_
_entity_poly.entity_id
_entity_poly.type
_entity_poly.pdbx_seq_one_letter_code
_entity_poly.pdbx_strand_id
1 'polypeptide(L)'
;MALDIATIEMLSPVIIVGTAVATAGWIFNNWLRMRHGYPLENSWGKSIYPRTDGEAQARVQLLTQENAELRAEMSAVKDRLAAVESIVTDKGYDVARQIESLREARDLARADVPVETRQ
;
A
#
# COMPACT_ATOMS: atom_id res chain seq x y z
N MET A 1 15.99 -51.64 35.42
CA MET A 1 14.62 -51.70 35.98
C MET A 1 13.73 -52.19 34.85
N ALA A 2 13.49 -53.50 34.79
CA ALA A 2 12.60 -54.05 33.78
C ALA A 2 11.16 -53.70 34.20
N LEU A 3 10.36 -53.16 33.28
CA LEU A 3 8.93 -53.02 33.49
C LEU A 3 8.34 -54.43 33.49
N ASP A 4 7.93 -54.88 34.67
CA ASP A 4 7.20 -56.12 34.86
C ASP A 4 5.75 -55.97 34.39
N ILE A 5 5.12 -57.07 34.01
CA ILE A 5 3.77 -57.07 33.44
C ILE A 5 2.76 -56.44 34.41
N ALA A 6 2.95 -56.62 35.72
CA ALA A 6 2.09 -56.04 36.75
C ALA A 6 2.17 -54.51 36.81
N THR A 7 3.35 -53.90 36.63
CA THR A 7 3.45 -52.42 36.57
C THR A 7 2.85 -51.84 35.29
N ILE A 8 2.92 -52.57 34.18
CA ILE A 8 2.27 -52.18 32.92
C ILE A 8 0.75 -52.19 33.07
N GLU A 9 0.17 -53.23 33.68
CA GLU A 9 -1.28 -53.30 33.90
C GLU A 9 -1.78 -52.17 34.81
N MET A 10 -1.06 -51.88 35.91
CA MET A 10 -1.41 -50.80 36.82
C MET A 10 -1.35 -49.41 36.17
N LEU A 11 -0.40 -49.17 35.28
CA LEU A 11 -0.21 -47.87 34.63
C LEU A 11 -1.01 -47.72 33.32
N SER A 12 -1.44 -48.82 32.71
CA SER A 12 -2.17 -48.82 31.44
C SER A 12 -3.41 -47.91 31.42
N PRO A 13 -4.33 -47.90 32.41
CA PRO A 13 -5.50 -47.02 32.34
C PRO A 13 -5.11 -45.54 32.40
N VAL A 14 -4.09 -45.19 33.17
CA VAL A 14 -3.60 -43.81 33.28
C VAL A 14 -2.99 -43.33 31.97
N ILE A 15 -2.21 -44.21 31.31
CA ILE A 15 -1.59 -43.90 30.01
C ILE A 15 -2.65 -43.72 28.93
N ILE A 16 -3.67 -44.59 28.89
CA ILE A 16 -4.77 -44.51 27.91
C ILE A 16 -5.55 -43.21 28.10
N VAL A 17 -5.97 -42.90 29.33
CA VAL A 17 -6.72 -41.68 29.63
C VAL A 17 -5.87 -40.43 29.33
N GLY A 18 -4.59 -40.42 29.73
CA GLY A 18 -3.68 -39.31 29.47
C GLY A 18 -3.50 -39.04 27.98
N THR A 19 -3.30 -40.09 27.18
CA THR A 19 -3.14 -39.97 25.73
C THR A 19 -4.41 -39.48 25.05
N ALA A 20 -5.58 -39.97 25.48
CA ALA A 20 -6.87 -39.54 24.96
C ALA A 20 -7.14 -38.05 25.25
N VAL A 21 -6.88 -37.59 26.47
CA VAL A 21 -7.04 -36.18 26.86
C VAL A 21 -6.07 -35.27 26.11
N ALA A 22 -4.80 -35.68 25.97
CA ALA A 22 -3.81 -34.92 25.21
C ALA A 22 -4.21 -34.75 23.73
N THR A 23 -4.70 -35.83 23.11
CA THR A 23 -5.16 -35.82 21.72
C THR A 23 -6.40 -34.96 21.55
N ALA A 24 -7.38 -35.08 22.46
CA ALA A 24 -8.58 -34.24 22.47
C ALA A 24 -8.24 -32.76 22.65
N GLY A 25 -7.31 -32.44 23.55
CA GLY A 25 -6.80 -31.09 23.77
C GLY A 25 -6.14 -30.50 22.52
N TRP A 26 -5.34 -31.29 21.80
CA TRP A 26 -4.70 -30.86 20.56
C TRP A 26 -5.71 -30.60 19.43
N ILE A 27 -6.71 -31.48 19.28
CA ILE A 27 -7.81 -31.30 18.30
C ILE A 27 -8.62 -30.05 18.66
N PHE A 28 -8.97 -29.86 19.93
CA PHE A 28 -9.72 -28.69 20.39
C PHE A 28 -8.94 -27.40 20.18
N ASN A 29 -7.63 -27.39 20.46
CA ASN A 29 -6.76 -26.24 20.21
C ASN A 29 -6.71 -25.89 18.70
N ASN A 30 -6.56 -26.89 17.83
CA ASN A 30 -6.62 -26.66 16.39
C ASN A 30 -8.00 -26.18 15.94
N TRP A 31 -9.09 -26.72 16.50
CA TRP A 31 -10.44 -26.27 16.21
C TRP A 31 -10.67 -24.81 16.60
N LEU A 32 -10.16 -24.40 17.76
CA LEU A 32 -10.21 -23.01 18.21
C LEU A 32 -9.45 -22.09 17.27
N ARG A 33 -8.22 -22.46 16.86
CA ARG A 33 -7.42 -21.70 15.90
C ARG A 33 -8.13 -21.55 14.55
N MET A 34 -8.76 -22.62 14.05
CA MET A 34 -9.55 -22.58 12.82
C MET A 34 -10.77 -21.65 12.93
N ARG A 35 -11.50 -21.70 14.05
CA ARG A 35 -12.66 -20.82 14.32
C ARG A 35 -12.29 -19.34 14.44
N HIS A 36 -11.10 -19.04 14.96
CA HIS A 36 -10.63 -17.67 15.19
C HIS A 36 -9.74 -17.12 14.06
N GLY A 37 -9.55 -17.87 12.98
CA GLY A 37 -8.82 -17.41 11.80
C GLY A 37 -7.30 -17.33 11.99
N TYR A 38 -6.73 -18.00 12.99
CA TYR A 38 -5.28 -18.14 13.08
C TYR A 38 -4.79 -19.10 12.00
N PRO A 39 -3.68 -18.78 11.32
CA PRO A 39 -3.15 -19.68 10.31
C PRO A 39 -2.79 -21.03 10.95
N LEU A 40 -3.21 -22.11 10.29
CA LEU A 40 -2.79 -23.46 10.64
C LEU A 40 -1.32 -23.58 10.24
N GLU A 41 -0.43 -23.74 11.21
CA GLU A 41 1.00 -23.91 10.91
C GLU A 41 1.28 -25.36 10.52
N ASN A 42 2.12 -25.56 9.52
CA ASN A 42 2.74 -26.87 9.30
C ASN A 42 3.77 -27.16 10.40
N SER A 43 4.28 -28.39 10.45
CA SER A 43 5.30 -28.83 11.42
C SER A 43 6.63 -28.05 11.36
N TRP A 44 6.74 -27.04 10.49
CA TRP A 44 7.92 -26.20 10.28
C TRP A 44 7.59 -24.70 10.44
N GLY A 45 6.49 -24.36 11.12
CA GLY A 45 6.15 -22.98 11.47
C GLY A 45 5.71 -22.09 10.31
N LYS A 46 5.40 -22.66 9.14
CA LYS A 46 4.78 -21.91 8.04
C LYS A 46 3.27 -22.00 8.12
N SER A 47 2.62 -20.84 8.08
CA SER A 47 1.18 -20.71 7.93
C SER A 47 0.69 -21.35 6.63
N ILE A 48 -0.05 -22.45 6.74
CA ILE A 48 -0.90 -22.99 5.69
C ILE A 48 -2.15 -22.13 5.67
N TYR A 49 -2.17 -21.13 4.79
CA TYR A 49 -3.43 -20.54 4.38
C TYR A 49 -4.18 -21.57 3.52
N PRO A 50 -5.47 -21.86 3.79
CA PRO A 50 -6.27 -22.67 2.89
C PRO A 50 -6.31 -21.94 1.54
N ARG A 51 -5.65 -22.53 0.54
CA ARG A 51 -5.55 -21.99 -0.80
C ARG A 51 -6.94 -21.94 -1.45
N THR A 52 -7.55 -20.77 -1.46
CA THR A 52 -8.61 -20.38 -2.40
C THR A 52 -7.99 -19.96 -3.74
N ASP A 53 -7.14 -20.80 -4.32
CA ASP A 53 -6.24 -20.45 -5.43
C ASP A 53 -6.95 -19.86 -6.65
N GLY A 54 -8.19 -20.27 -6.96
CA GLY A 54 -8.94 -19.72 -8.09
C GLY A 54 -9.46 -18.30 -7.87
N GLU A 55 -10.13 -18.06 -6.75
CA GLU A 55 -10.73 -16.76 -6.43
C GLU A 55 -9.68 -15.71 -6.04
N ALA A 56 -8.63 -16.14 -5.33
CA ALA A 56 -7.52 -15.26 -4.96
C ALA A 56 -6.73 -14.84 -6.20
N GLN A 57 -6.45 -15.75 -7.14
CA GLN A 57 -5.79 -15.39 -8.39
C GLN A 57 -6.67 -14.53 -9.29
N ALA A 58 -7.98 -14.81 -9.38
CA ALA A 58 -8.92 -13.96 -10.11
C ALA A 58 -8.96 -12.54 -9.52
N ARG A 59 -9.02 -12.40 -8.19
CA ARG A 59 -8.95 -11.10 -7.51
C ARG A 59 -7.62 -10.39 -7.76
N VAL A 60 -6.50 -11.09 -7.72
CA VAL A 60 -5.18 -10.50 -8.03
C VAL A 60 -5.13 -10.01 -9.47
N GLN A 61 -5.69 -10.76 -10.42
CA GLN A 61 -5.76 -10.33 -11.82
C GLN A 61 -6.63 -9.08 -11.99
N LEU A 62 -7.82 -9.05 -11.37
CA LEU A 62 -8.71 -7.88 -11.39
C LEU A 62 -8.06 -6.65 -10.76
N LEU A 63 -7.46 -6.80 -9.57
CA LEU A 63 -6.74 -5.71 -8.91
C LEU A 63 -5.52 -5.25 -9.73
N THR A 64 -4.85 -6.15 -10.44
CA THR A 64 -3.72 -5.79 -11.31
C THR A 64 -4.20 -4.96 -12.51
N GLN A 65 -5.36 -5.29 -13.08
CA GLN A 65 -5.98 -4.50 -14.14
C GLN A 65 -6.40 -3.12 -13.65
N GLU A 66 -7.07 -3.04 -12.49
CA GLU A 66 -7.47 -1.76 -11.87
C GLU A 66 -6.24 -0.89 -11.57
N ASN A 67 -5.16 -1.48 -11.05
CA ASN A 67 -3.91 -0.76 -10.83
C ASN A 67 -3.27 -0.26 -12.14
N ALA A 68 -3.41 -1.00 -13.25
CA ALA A 68 -2.89 -0.57 -14.55
C ALA A 68 -3.72 0.62 -15.10
N GLU A 69 -5.04 0.58 -14.96
CA GLU A 69 -5.95 1.66 -15.33
C GLU A 69 -5.67 2.94 -14.51
N LEU A 70 -5.61 2.82 -13.18
CA LEU A 70 -5.30 3.95 -12.30
C LEU A 70 -3.93 4.57 -12.62
N ARG A 71 -2.95 3.76 -13.01
CA ARG A 71 -1.64 4.27 -13.45
C ARG A 71 -1.73 5.04 -14.76
N ALA A 72 -2.58 4.59 -15.69
CA ALA A 72 -2.83 5.31 -16.94
C ALA A 72 -3.54 6.64 -16.68
N GLU A 73 -4.57 6.67 -15.83
CA GLU A 73 -5.24 7.90 -15.41
C GLU A 73 -4.28 8.87 -14.73
N MET A 74 -3.47 8.37 -13.80
CA MET A 74 -2.44 9.16 -13.12
C MET A 74 -1.40 9.71 -14.11
N SER A 75 -1.04 8.96 -15.16
CA SER A 75 -0.16 9.45 -16.23
C SER A 75 -0.81 10.61 -16.98
N ALA A 76 -2.08 10.47 -17.38
CA ALA A 76 -2.80 11.53 -18.08
C ALA A 76 -2.95 12.81 -17.24
N VAL A 77 -3.15 12.67 -15.92
CA VAL A 77 -3.16 13.80 -15.00
C VAL A 77 -1.79 14.46 -14.90
N LYS A 78 -0.71 13.69 -14.82
CA LYS A 78 0.67 14.21 -14.82
C LYS A 78 1.01 14.96 -16.10
N ASP A 79 0.63 14.44 -17.27
CA ASP A 79 0.88 15.10 -18.56
C ASP A 79 0.17 16.46 -18.63
N ARG A 80 -1.06 16.53 -18.12
CA ARG A 80 -1.80 17.79 -18.02
C ARG A 80 -1.17 18.75 -17.02
N LEU A 81 -0.70 18.25 -15.88
CA LEU A 81 -0.02 19.09 -14.89
C LEU A 81 1.27 19.69 -15.47
N ALA A 82 2.06 18.91 -16.21
CA ALA A 82 3.25 19.41 -16.89
C ALA A 82 2.90 20.49 -17.95
N ALA A 83 1.82 20.29 -18.71
CA ALA A 83 1.34 21.31 -19.64
C ALA A 83 0.92 22.60 -18.93
N VAL A 84 0.22 22.49 -17.79
CA VAL A 84 -0.16 23.65 -16.97
C VAL A 84 1.08 24.34 -16.41
N GLU A 85 2.06 23.60 -15.93
CA GLU A 85 3.33 24.13 -15.41
C GLU A 85 4.08 24.92 -16.48
N SER A 86 4.19 24.39 -17.71
CA SER A 86 4.78 25.12 -18.84
C SER A 86 3.99 26.39 -19.17
N ILE A 87 2.66 26.33 -19.26
CA ILE A 87 1.83 27.51 -19.56
C ILE A 87 2.02 28.61 -18.50
N VAL A 88 2.00 28.25 -17.22
CA VAL A 88 2.12 29.22 -16.12
C VAL A 88 3.52 29.82 -16.09
N THR A 89 4.55 28.99 -16.30
CA THR A 89 5.95 29.42 -16.30
C THR A 89 6.26 30.32 -17.51
N ASP A 90 5.95 29.87 -18.72
CA ASP A 90 6.25 30.59 -19.96
C ASP A 90 5.48 31.91 -20.06
N LYS A 91 4.17 31.91 -19.75
CA LYS A 91 3.38 33.15 -19.75
C LYS A 91 3.82 34.13 -18.65
N GLY A 92 4.29 33.65 -17.50
CA GLY A 92 4.81 34.49 -16.44
C GLY A 92 6.02 35.32 -16.89
N TYR A 93 6.96 34.70 -17.59
CA TYR A 93 8.13 35.39 -18.15
C TYR A 93 7.76 36.36 -19.27
N ASP A 94 6.81 36.00 -20.15
CA ASP A 94 6.35 36.89 -21.23
C ASP A 94 5.69 38.16 -20.71
N VAL A 95 4.79 38.05 -19.72
CA VAL A 95 4.12 39.21 -19.13
C VAL A 95 5.12 40.11 -18.41
N ALA A 96 6.06 39.55 -17.66
CA ALA A 96 7.10 40.33 -17.00
C ALA A 96 7.96 41.13 -18.00
N ARG A 97 8.35 40.51 -19.12
CA ARG A 97 9.07 41.19 -20.21
C ARG A 97 8.23 42.31 -20.84
N GLN A 98 6.96 42.05 -21.11
CA GLN A 98 6.05 43.06 -21.66
C GLN A 98 5.89 44.26 -20.71
N ILE A 99 5.75 44.01 -19.40
CA ILE A 99 5.68 45.08 -18.40
C ILE A 99 6.94 45.94 -18.42
N GLU A 100 8.13 45.34 -18.49
CA GLU A 100 9.37 46.11 -18.50
C GLU A 100 9.52 46.94 -19.77
N SER A 101 9.17 46.39 -20.93
CA SER A 101 9.16 47.14 -22.19
C SER A 101 8.22 48.35 -22.17
N LEU A 102 7.04 48.22 -21.53
CA LEU A 102 6.09 49.32 -21.36
C LEU A 102 6.59 50.37 -20.37
N ARG A 103 7.33 49.98 -19.33
CA ARG A 103 7.96 50.90 -18.38
C ARG A 103 9.06 51.71 -19.06
N GLU A 104 9.96 51.05 -19.79
CA GLU A 104 11.02 51.70 -20.56
C GLU A 104 10.44 52.70 -21.57
N ALA A 105 9.41 52.29 -22.34
CA ALA A 105 8.75 53.16 -23.30
C ALA A 105 8.09 54.38 -22.64
N ARG A 106 7.45 54.20 -21.47
CA ARG A 106 6.87 55.31 -20.70
C ARG A 106 7.94 56.27 -20.17
N ASP A 107 9.06 55.74 -19.68
CA ASP A 107 10.11 56.55 -19.09
C ASP A 107 10.86 57.36 -20.18
N LEU A 108 11.07 56.76 -21.36
CA LEU A 108 11.52 57.46 -22.56
C LEU A 108 10.56 58.59 -22.96
N ALA A 109 9.25 58.29 -23.03
CA ALA A 109 8.24 59.29 -23.35
C ALA A 109 8.17 60.43 -22.32
N ARG A 110 8.48 60.17 -21.04
CA ARG A 110 8.54 61.19 -19.98
C ARG A 110 9.80 62.05 -20.05
N ALA A 111 10.92 61.49 -20.50
CA ALA A 111 12.17 62.23 -20.69
C ALA A 111 12.05 63.30 -21.79
N ASP A 112 11.22 63.04 -22.81
CA ASP A 112 10.94 63.98 -23.91
C ASP A 112 9.92 65.07 -23.56
N VAL A 113 9.32 65.07 -22.36
CA VAL A 113 8.43 66.15 -21.92
C VAL A 113 9.28 67.26 -21.28
N PRO A 114 9.37 68.46 -21.90
CA PRO A 114 10.11 69.56 -21.29
C PRO A 114 9.41 69.98 -20.01
N VAL A 115 10.11 69.85 -18.88
CA VAL A 115 9.66 70.36 -17.60
C VAL A 115 9.72 71.88 -17.69
N GLU A 116 8.60 72.49 -18.04
CA GLU A 116 8.44 73.94 -17.94
C GLU A 116 8.57 74.30 -16.46
N THR A 117 9.75 74.74 -16.05
CA THR A 117 9.98 75.32 -14.74
C THR A 117 9.15 76.59 -14.66
N ARG A 118 7.94 76.50 -14.09
CA ARG A 118 7.19 77.67 -13.64
C ARG A 118 8.01 78.38 -12.57
N GLN A 119 8.64 79.48 -12.98
CA GLN A 119 9.00 80.58 -12.09
C GLN A 119 7.74 81.38 -11.74
#